data_AF-A0A2E3HYU7-F1
#
_entry.id   AF-A0A2E3HYU7-F1
#
_cell.length_a   1.000
_cell.length_b   1.000
_cell.length_c   1.000
_cell.angle_alpha   90.00
_cell.angle_beta   90.00
_cell.angle_gamma   90.00
#
_symmetry.space_group_name_H-M   'P 1'
#
loop_
_entity.id
_entity.type
_entity.pdbx_description
1 polymer ?
#
loop_
_entity_poly.entity_id
_entity_poly.type
_entity_poly.pdbx_seq_one_letter_code
_entity_poly.pdbx_strand_id
1 'polypeptide(L)' 'MGKDAVPGLIQALQDENLGVCRSSERALRKIDTSEALKAVEEYQRNKALIRYTRSTKRTRGI' A
#
# COMPACT_ATOMS: atom_id res chain seq x y z
N MET A 1 13.15 19.43 6.40
CA MET A 1 12.80 18.13 7.02
C MET A 1 11.68 17.51 6.21
N GLY A 2 11.97 16.53 5.36
CA GLY A 2 10.97 15.93 4.45
C GLY A 2 11.39 14.63 3.79
N LYS A 3 12.65 14.20 3.97
CA LYS A 3 13.18 12.94 3.47
C LYS A 3 12.87 11.75 4.41
N ASP A 4 12.63 12.00 5.69
CA ASP A 4 12.43 10.94 6.70
C ASP A 4 11.02 10.32 6.72
N ALA A 5 10.07 10.86 5.94
CA ALA A 5 8.72 10.30 5.88
C ALA A 5 8.62 9.05 4.97
N VAL A 6 9.56 8.88 4.03
CA VAL A 6 9.58 7.75 3.09
C VAL A 6 9.63 6.39 3.82
N PRO A 7 10.58 6.13 4.73
CA PRO A 7 10.63 4.84 5.44
C PRO A 7 9.37 4.58 6.28
N GLY A 8 8.78 5.61 6.91
CA GLY A 8 7.53 5.45 7.67
C GLY A 8 6.35 5.04 6.79
N LEU A 9 6.24 5.60 5.59
CA LEU A 9 5.20 5.23 4.63
C LEU A 9 5.43 3.85 4.00
N ILE A 10 6.70 3.44 3.81
CA ILE A 10 7.05 2.09 3.35
C ILE A 10 6.64 1.05 4.39
N GLN A 11 6.88 1.31 5.68
CA GLN A 11 6.42 0.43 6.75
C GLN A 11 4.88 0.32 6.77
N ALA A 12 4.19 1.45 6.61
CA ALA A 12 2.73 1.50 6.55
C ALA A 12 2.14 0.85 5.28
N LEU A 13 2.95 0.59 4.25
CA LEU A 13 2.58 -0.18 3.06
C LEU A 13 2.55 -1.70 3.31
N GLN A 14 3.16 -2.17 4.41
CA GLN A 14 3.14 -3.57 4.83
C GLN A 14 2.08 -3.84 5.91
N ASP A 15 1.31 -2.82 6.28
CA ASP A 15 0.27 -2.91 7.30
C ASP A 15 -0.90 -3.78 6.83
N GLU A 16 -1.48 -4.59 7.73
CA GLU A 16 -2.66 -5.40 7.44
C GLU A 16 -3.86 -4.53 6.99
N ASN A 17 -3.92 -3.29 7.49
CA ASN A 17 -4.99 -2.39 7.20
C ASN A 17 -4.90 -1.85 5.77
N LEU A 18 -5.81 -2.34 4.93
CA LEU A 18 -5.97 -1.89 3.54
C LEU A 18 -6.17 -0.37 3.40
N GLY A 19 -6.74 0.29 4.40
CA GLY A 19 -6.90 1.75 4.43
C GLY A 19 -5.58 2.49 4.63
N VAL A 20 -4.74 1.99 5.54
CA VAL A 20 -3.40 2.52 5.82
C VAL A 20 -2.50 2.31 4.60
N CYS A 21 -2.43 1.08 4.08
CA CYS A 21 -1.67 0.77 2.87
C CYS A 21 -2.02 1.66 1.68
N ARG A 22 -3.33 1.86 1.41
CA ARG A 22 -3.79 2.71 0.29
C ARG A 22 -3.41 4.18 0.47
N SER A 23 -3.47 4.67 1.70
CA SER A 23 -3.10 6.06 2.01
C SER A 23 -1.61 6.25 1.83
N SER A 24 -0.80 5.29 2.28
CA SER A 24 0.65 5.26 2.11
C SER A 24 1.07 5.15 0.65
N GLU A 25 0.45 4.25 -0.13
CA GLU A 25 0.65 4.14 -1.58
C GLU A 25 0.45 5.50 -2.28
N ARG A 26 -0.63 6.21 -1.91
CA ARG A 26 -0.98 7.50 -2.50
C ARG A 26 -0.02 8.62 -2.05
N ALA A 27 0.45 8.58 -0.81
CA ALA A 27 1.45 9.52 -0.30
C ALA A 27 2.81 9.32 -0.96
N LEU A 28 3.28 8.07 -1.08
CA LEU A 28 4.53 7.71 -1.74
C LEU A 28 4.56 8.14 -3.21
N ARG A 29 3.46 7.93 -3.94
CA ARG A 29 3.33 8.44 -5.32
C ARG A 29 3.35 9.96 -5.44
N LYS A 30 2.97 10.69 -4.38
CA LYS A 30 3.04 12.17 -4.35
C LYS A 30 4.45 12.68 -4.02
N ILE A 31 5.22 11.91 -3.26
CA ILE A 31 6.61 12.24 -2.93
C ILE A 31 7.51 12.12 -4.17
N ASP A 32 7.15 11.22 -5.10
CA ASP A 32 7.83 11.03 -6.40
C ASP A 32 9.34 10.80 -6.28
N THR A 33 9.76 10.14 -5.20
CA THR A 33 11.14 9.71 -5.00
C THR A 33 11.36 8.30 -5.54
N SER A 34 12.58 8.03 -6.00
CA SER A 34 12.95 6.71 -6.54
C SER A 34 12.69 5.57 -5.55
N GLU A 35 12.97 5.78 -4.25
CA GLU A 35 12.64 4.81 -3.20
C GLU A 35 11.13 4.60 -3.04
N ALA A 36 10.35 5.69 -3.06
CA ALA A 36 8.90 5.60 -2.89
C ALA A 36 8.24 4.86 -4.06
N LEU A 37 8.69 5.12 -5.29
CA LEU A 37 8.19 4.44 -6.48
C LEU A 37 8.55 2.94 -6.47
N LYS A 38 9.79 2.58 -6.10
CA LYS A 38 10.19 1.17 -5.93
C LYS A 38 9.33 0.44 -4.91
N ALA A 39 9.10 1.05 -3.75
CA ALA A 39 8.29 0.44 -2.70
C ALA A 39 6.83 0.22 -3.14
N VAL A 40 6.26 1.18 -3.87
CA VAL A 40 4.91 1.05 -4.44
C VAL A 40 4.86 -0.06 -5.50
N GLU A 41 5.86 -0.18 -6.36
CA GLU A 41 5.93 -1.24 -7.37
C GLU A 41 6.01 -2.64 -6.73
N GLU A 42 6.87 -2.80 -5.72
CA GLU A 42 6.99 -4.05 -4.97
C GLU A 42 5.69 -4.42 -4.25
N TYR A 43 5.06 -3.43 -3.59
CA TYR A 43 3.74 -3.61 -3.00
C TYR A 43 2.70 -4.02 -4.04
N GLN A 44 2.65 -3.37 -5.22
CA GLN A 44 1.71 -3.71 -6.28
C GLN A 44 1.92 -5.12 -6.83
N ARG A 45 3.18 -5.54 -6.96
CA ARG A 45 3.56 -6.90 -7.36
C ARG A 45 3.05 -7.93 -6.35
N ASN A 46 3.18 -7.64 -5.05
CA ASN A 46 2.67 -8.51 -3.98
C ASN A 46 1.13 -8.44 -3.87
N LYS A 47 0.54 -7.28 -4.16
CA LYS A 47 -0.90 -7.01 -4.08
C LYS A 47 -1.75 -7.80 -5.07
N ALA A 48 -1.14 -8.37 -6.11
CA ALA A 48 -1.81 -9.28 -7.03
C ALA A 48 -2.55 -10.43 -6.29
N LEU A 49 -2.10 -10.80 -5.09
CA LEU A 49 -2.74 -11.78 -4.22
C LEU A 49 -3.97 -11.24 -3.46
N ILE A 50 -4.04 -9.94 -3.12
CA ILE A 50 -5.16 -9.35 -2.33
C ILE A 50 -6.38 -9.01 -3.18
N ARG A 51 -6.24 -8.94 -4.51
CA ARG A 51 -7.41 -8.90 -5.42
C ARG A 51 -8.24 -10.18 -5.31
N TYR A 52 -7.61 -11.30 -5.01
CA TYR A 52 -8.29 -12.57 -4.78
C TYR A 52 -9.09 -12.58 -3.46
N THR A 53 -8.58 -11.94 -2.40
CA THR A 53 -9.23 -11.98 -1.07
C THR A 53 -10.42 -11.03 -0.93
N ARG A 54 -10.56 -10.01 -1.79
CA ARG A 54 -11.74 -9.11 -1.80
C ARG A 54 -13.01 -9.74 -2.36
N SER A 55 -12.91 -10.88 -3.03
CA SER A 55 -14.09 -11.64 -3.50
C SER A 55 -14.76 -12.47 -2.42
N THR A 56 -14.16 -12.70 -1.24
CA THR A 56 -14.71 -13.67 -0.26
C THR A 56 -15.35 -13.06 0.99
N LYS A 57 -15.29 -11.74 1.21
CA LYS A 57 -16.01 -11.07 2.32
C LYS A 57 -17.11 -10.10 1.87
N ARG A 58 -17.68 -10.32 0.67
CA ARG A 58 -18.88 -9.60 0.19
C ARG A 58 -19.92 -10.52 -0.42
N THR A 59 -20.11 -11.71 0.16
CA THR A 59 -21.24 -12.65 -0.01
C THR A 59 -21.17 -13.60 1.19
N ARG A 60 -22.13 -13.74 2.11
CA ARG A 60 -23.51 -13.26 2.24
C ARG A 60 -23.76 -13.09 3.75
N GLY A 61 -24.23 -11.91 4.14
CA GLY A 61 -25.30 -11.85 5.13
C GLY A 61 -26.59 -11.82 4.31
N ILE A 62 -27.23 -12.98 4.20
CA ILE A 62 -28.67 -13.22 4.01
C ILE A 62 -28.94 -14.65 4.43
#